data_AF-A0A2M6Y4X5-F1
#
_entry.id   AF-A0A2M6Y4X5-F1
#
_cell.length_a   1.000
_cell.length_b   1.000
_cell.length_c   1.000
_cell.angle_alpha   90.00
_cell.angle_beta   90.00
_cell.angle_gamma   90.00
#
_symmetry.space_group_name_H-M   'P 1'
#
loop_
_entity.id
_entity.type
_entity.pdbx_description
1 polymer ?
#
loop_
_entity_poly.entity_id
_entity_poly.type
_entity_poly.pdbx_seq_one_letter_code
_entity_poly.pdbx_strand_id
1 'polypeptide(L)'
;MKKILKAAVVLAFCCRTANAEVPSQMNFQGRIELPAAEINADGNVGDKDNSRSMPFTGTGRFRFAIVSSTGAIFWTNVPDEFIVPPSESVSIPVNDGIFNVALGDPALGMPPINPGMFSGADRFLRVFFQGEIIKGNKTKLTAERELLPPQKLLTVPFAFQSAVAQQAIDKQTIGTLLAGATVYGQFAIAQNAVILG
;
A
#
# COMPACT_ATOMS: atom_id res chain seq x y z
N MET A 1 -52.50 -23.55 -37.90
CA MET A 1 -53.15 -22.27 -37.55
C MET A 1 -52.59 -21.79 -36.20
N LYS A 2 -52.17 -20.52 -36.11
CA LYS A 2 -52.00 -19.68 -34.88
C LYS A 2 -50.99 -20.18 -33.81
N LYS A 3 -49.72 -19.73 -33.86
CA LYS A 3 -49.13 -18.60 -33.09
C LYS A 3 -49.42 -18.64 -31.57
N ILE A 4 -48.41 -18.98 -30.73
CA ILE A 4 -48.09 -18.20 -29.52
C ILE A 4 -46.56 -18.21 -29.30
N LEU A 5 -46.00 -17.03 -29.55
CA LEU A 5 -44.66 -16.57 -29.24
C LEU A 5 -44.48 -16.53 -27.71
N LYS A 6 -43.44 -17.17 -27.16
CA LYS A 6 -42.87 -16.78 -25.87
C LYS A 6 -41.38 -16.52 -26.08
N ALA A 7 -41.08 -15.25 -26.32
CA ALA A 7 -39.73 -14.72 -26.32
C ALA A 7 -39.17 -14.79 -24.89
N ALA A 8 -38.37 -15.81 -24.60
CA ALA A 8 -37.47 -15.78 -23.46
C ALA A 8 -36.17 -15.11 -23.94
N VAL A 9 -36.16 -13.78 -23.90
CA VAL A 9 -34.90 -13.02 -23.93
C VAL A 9 -34.20 -13.32 -22.62
N VAL A 10 -33.35 -14.36 -22.64
CA VAL A 10 -32.36 -14.56 -21.58
C VAL A 10 -31.31 -13.49 -21.82
N LEU A 11 -31.51 -12.33 -21.19
CA LEU A 11 -30.48 -11.32 -21.03
C LEU A 11 -29.44 -11.94 -20.10
N ALA A 12 -28.48 -12.66 -20.67
CA ALA A 12 -27.28 -13.09 -19.98
C ALA A 12 -26.49 -11.82 -19.64
N PHE A 13 -26.79 -11.22 -18.49
CA PHE A 13 -25.97 -10.21 -17.88
C PHE A 13 -24.65 -10.92 -17.55
N CYS A 14 -23.69 -10.82 -18.46
CA CYS A 14 -22.29 -11.11 -18.19
C CYS A 14 -21.84 -10.05 -17.18
N CYS A 15 -22.20 -10.24 -15.91
CA CYS A 15 -21.60 -9.52 -14.80
C CYS A 15 -20.15 -10.02 -14.75
N ARG A 16 -19.31 -9.41 -15.58
CA ARG A 16 -17.87 -9.44 -15.36
C ARG A 16 -17.71 -8.85 -13.96
N THR A 17 -17.34 -9.68 -13.00
CA THR A 17 -16.83 -9.22 -11.72
C THR A 17 -15.65 -8.32 -12.04
N ALA A 18 -15.89 -7.01 -12.09
CA ALA A 18 -14.83 -6.04 -12.02
C ALA A 18 -14.28 -6.21 -10.60
N ASN A 19 -13.19 -6.98 -10.46
CA ASN A 19 -12.37 -6.85 -9.28
C ASN A 19 -12.03 -5.36 -9.24
N ALA A 20 -12.56 -4.63 -8.25
CA ALA A 20 -12.12 -3.28 -8.00
C ALA A 20 -10.62 -3.40 -7.72
N GLU A 21 -9.78 -3.03 -8.70
CA GLU A 21 -8.34 -3.06 -8.57
C GLU A 21 -8.00 -1.98 -7.54
N VAL A 22 -7.87 -2.40 -6.28
CA VAL A 22 -7.52 -1.50 -5.20
C VAL A 22 -6.03 -1.24 -5.35
N PRO A 23 -5.60 0.03 -5.49
CA PRO A 23 -4.18 0.32 -5.54
C PRO A 23 -3.51 -0.31 -4.33
N SER A 24 -2.59 -1.25 -4.53
CA SER A 24 -1.82 -1.88 -3.45
C SER A 24 -0.50 -1.15 -3.20
N GLN A 25 -0.30 -0.03 -3.90
CA GLN A 25 0.90 0.78 -3.91
C GLN A 25 0.57 2.25 -3.65
N MET A 26 1.49 2.95 -2.98
CA MET A 26 1.37 4.39 -2.70
C MET A 26 2.64 5.11 -3.13
N ASN A 27 2.54 6.09 -4.03
CA ASN A 27 3.68 6.92 -4.40
C ASN A 27 4.11 7.82 -3.24
N PHE A 28 5.40 7.87 -3.00
CA PHE A 28 6.03 8.70 -1.98
C PHE A 28 7.29 9.35 -2.54
N GLN A 29 7.36 10.67 -2.41
CA GLN A 29 8.53 11.45 -2.80
C GLN A 29 9.09 12.15 -1.56
N GLY A 30 10.40 12.11 -1.40
CA GLY A 30 11.10 12.82 -0.35
C GLY A 30 12.36 13.51 -0.84
N ARG A 31 12.92 14.32 0.05
CA ARG A 31 14.20 14.98 -0.16
C ARG A 31 15.20 14.57 0.93
N ILE A 32 16.42 14.26 0.50
CA ILE A 32 17.55 13.87 1.33
C ILE A 32 18.63 14.93 1.20
N GLU A 33 18.99 15.49 2.35
CA GLU A 33 20.23 16.23 2.50
C GLU A 33 21.08 15.58 3.58
N LEU A 34 22.39 15.59 3.36
CA LEU A 34 23.35 15.11 4.34
C LEU A 34 24.38 16.21 4.62
N PRO A 35 24.95 16.24 5.83
CA PRO A 35 26.07 17.12 6.12
C PRO A 35 27.17 16.93 5.09
N ALA A 36 27.77 18.03 4.63
CA ALA A 36 28.85 17.99 3.64
C ALA A 36 29.99 17.06 4.09
N ALA A 37 30.31 17.01 5.39
CA ALA A 37 31.31 16.09 5.94
C ALA A 37 31.04 14.61 5.62
N GLU A 38 29.78 14.21 5.54
CA GLU A 38 29.41 12.81 5.30
C GLU A 38 29.47 12.45 3.82
N ILE A 39 29.07 13.37 2.94
CA ILE A 39 29.11 13.20 1.48
C ILE A 39 30.56 13.28 0.97
N ASN A 40 31.31 14.25 1.48
CA ASN A 40 32.64 14.61 0.99
C ASN A 40 33.71 13.89 1.80
N ALA A 41 33.71 12.56 1.74
CA ALA A 41 34.73 11.74 2.42
C ALA A 41 36.18 11.95 1.90
N ASP A 42 36.38 12.86 0.94
CA ASP A 42 37.65 13.30 0.33
C ASP A 42 38.05 14.75 0.65
N GLY A 43 37.22 15.51 1.38
CA GLY A 43 37.57 16.87 1.81
C GLY A 43 37.65 17.93 0.70
N ASN A 44 37.14 17.66 -0.51
CA ASN A 44 37.26 18.53 -1.68
C ASN A 44 35.97 19.29 -2.04
N VAL A 45 35.24 19.76 -1.04
CA VAL A 45 34.21 20.78 -1.27
C VAL A 45 34.77 22.10 -0.75
N GLY A 46 34.66 23.14 -1.57
CA GLY A 46 35.25 24.48 -1.30
C GLY A 46 34.76 25.17 -0.02
N ASP A 47 33.89 24.52 0.74
CA ASP A 47 33.51 24.86 2.10
C ASP A 47 34.31 23.96 3.08
N LYS A 48 35.42 24.50 3.59
CA LYS A 48 36.25 23.83 4.61
C LYS A 48 35.54 23.61 5.94
N ASP A 49 34.37 24.22 6.16
CA ASP A 49 33.67 24.17 7.45
C ASP A 49 32.69 22.98 7.56
N ASN A 50 32.37 22.28 6.46
CA ASN A 50 31.43 21.14 6.44
C ASN A 50 30.06 21.41 7.12
N SER A 51 29.72 22.67 7.39
CA SER A 51 28.63 23.08 8.27
C SER A 51 27.30 23.26 7.54
N ARG A 52 27.28 22.99 6.23
CA ARG A 52 26.10 23.00 5.37
C ARG A 52 25.65 21.59 5.00
N SER A 53 24.34 21.40 4.88
CA SER A 53 23.76 20.20 4.29
C SER A 53 23.75 20.32 2.76
N MET A 54 24.05 19.22 2.07
CA MET A 54 24.07 19.14 0.62
C MET A 54 23.10 18.06 0.15
N PRO A 55 22.49 18.21 -1.04
CA PRO A 55 21.64 17.17 -1.62
C PRO A 55 22.47 15.91 -1.88
N PHE A 56 21.96 14.76 -1.43
CA PHE A 56 22.62 13.48 -1.67
C PHE A 56 22.31 12.96 -3.08
N THR A 57 23.34 12.47 -3.79
CA THR A 57 23.18 11.77 -5.07
C THR A 57 23.89 10.43 -4.99
N GLY A 58 23.19 9.35 -5.33
CA GLY A 58 23.68 7.97 -5.22
C GLY A 58 22.57 7.00 -4.84
N THR A 59 22.95 5.79 -4.45
CA THR A 59 21.98 4.79 -3.96
C THR A 59 21.66 5.07 -2.49
N GLY A 60 20.39 5.23 -2.16
CA GLY A 60 19.91 5.30 -0.80
C GLY A 60 19.34 3.96 -0.36
N ARG A 61 19.66 3.53 0.87
CA ARG A 61 19.03 2.41 1.55
C ARG A 61 17.94 2.97 2.45
N PHE A 62 16.70 2.68 2.10
CA PHE A 62 15.53 3.19 2.80
C PHE A 62 14.82 2.08 3.56
N ARG A 63 14.29 2.43 4.74
CA ARG A 63 13.36 1.58 5.48
C ARG A 63 12.10 2.37 5.78
N PHE A 64 10.95 1.74 5.65
CA PHE A 64 9.66 2.40 5.74
C PHE A 64 8.78 1.69 6.76
N ALA A 65 8.08 2.47 7.57
CA ALA A 65 7.06 1.95 8.47
C ALA A 65 5.88 2.91 8.54
N ILE A 66 4.66 2.35 8.56
CA ILE A 66 3.44 3.08 8.84
C ILE A 66 3.05 2.82 10.28
N VAL A 67 2.93 3.88 11.07
CA VAL A 67 2.60 3.83 12.50
C VAL A 67 1.39 4.70 12.83
N SER A 68 0.74 4.45 13.96
CA SER A 68 -0.23 5.39 14.56
C SER A 68 0.46 6.49 15.37
N SER A 69 -0.32 7.48 15.81
CA SER A 69 0.09 8.48 16.81
C SER A 69 0.54 7.85 18.14
N THR A 70 0.03 6.66 18.48
CA THR A 70 0.39 5.90 19.68
C THR A 70 1.62 5.01 19.49
N GLY A 71 2.20 4.95 18.29
CA GLY A 71 3.37 4.13 17.97
C GLY A 71 3.06 2.68 17.59
N ALA A 72 1.78 2.31 17.44
CA ALA A 72 1.43 0.98 16.92
C ALA A 72 1.81 0.87 15.44
N ILE A 73 2.39 -0.27 15.06
CA ILE A 73 2.92 -0.51 13.71
C ILE A 73 1.87 -1.24 12.89
N PHE A 74 1.56 -0.70 11.71
CA PHE A 74 0.52 -1.23 10.82
C PHE A 74 1.09 -1.86 9.55
N TRP A 75 2.27 -1.41 9.14
CA TRP A 75 2.95 -1.90 7.96
C TRP A 75 4.43 -1.54 8.03
N THR A 76 5.29 -2.40 7.50
CA THR A 76 6.70 -2.11 7.25
C THR A 76 7.07 -2.57 5.84
N ASN A 77 8.22 -2.14 5.34
CA ASN A 77 8.73 -2.62 4.05
C ASN A 77 9.17 -4.09 4.05
N VAL A 78 9.11 -4.78 5.20
CA VAL A 78 9.52 -6.18 5.35
C VAL A 78 8.28 -7.03 5.66
N PRO A 79 8.07 -8.15 4.93
CA PRO A 79 6.95 -9.04 5.19
C PRO A 79 6.94 -9.55 6.63
N ASP A 80 5.76 -9.57 7.25
CA ASP A 80 5.50 -10.13 8.58
C ASP A 80 6.38 -9.56 9.72
N GLU A 81 6.98 -8.39 9.52
CA GLU A 81 7.81 -7.70 10.49
C GLU A 81 7.12 -6.43 11.01
N PHE A 82 6.98 -6.32 12.33
CA PHE A 82 6.35 -5.19 13.02
C PHE A 82 7.30 -4.56 14.03
N ILE A 83 8.50 -4.19 13.58
CA ILE A 83 9.47 -3.42 14.36
C ILE A 83 9.84 -2.12 13.63
N VAL A 84 10.37 -1.15 14.38
CA VAL A 84 10.82 0.13 13.83
C VAL A 84 12.20 0.52 14.39
N PRO A 85 13.22 0.76 13.55
CA PRO A 85 13.21 0.58 12.09
C PRO A 85 13.13 -0.91 11.70
N PRO A 86 12.57 -1.24 10.52
CA PRO A 86 12.58 -2.60 9.95
C PRO A 86 13.99 -3.15 9.74
N SER A 87 14.16 -4.48 9.74
CA SER A 87 15.47 -5.12 9.65
C SER A 87 16.15 -4.93 8.28
N GLU A 88 15.37 -5.02 7.21
CA GLU A 88 15.86 -4.90 5.83
C GLU A 88 15.56 -3.54 5.20
N SER A 89 16.46 -3.12 4.31
CA SER A 89 16.38 -1.85 3.58
C SER A 89 16.13 -2.07 2.11
N VAL A 90 15.40 -1.18 1.47
CA VAL A 90 15.21 -1.13 0.02
C VAL A 90 16.17 -0.11 -0.60
N SER A 91 16.87 -0.53 -1.65
CA SER A 91 17.79 0.32 -2.40
C SER A 91 17.03 1.15 -3.43
N ILE A 92 17.11 2.47 -3.34
CA ILE A 92 16.40 3.42 -4.20
C ILE A 92 17.42 4.46 -4.70
N PRO A 93 17.47 4.75 -6.02
CA PRO A 93 18.31 5.81 -6.54
C PRO A 93 17.81 7.17 -6.05
N VAL A 94 18.74 7.98 -5.55
CA VAL A 94 18.52 9.37 -5.14
C VAL A 94 19.29 10.27 -6.10
N ASN A 95 18.59 11.23 -6.69
CA ASN A 95 19.18 12.19 -7.62
C ASN A 95 18.94 13.60 -7.12
N ASP A 96 20.02 14.34 -6.85
CA ASP A 96 19.97 15.70 -6.31
C ASP A 96 19.09 15.82 -5.04
N GLY A 97 19.25 14.84 -4.15
CA GLY A 97 18.47 14.71 -2.93
C GLY A 97 17.05 14.20 -3.15
N ILE A 98 16.53 14.13 -4.37
CA ILE A 98 15.15 13.68 -4.62
C ILE A 98 15.12 12.17 -4.84
N PHE A 99 14.16 11.51 -4.21
CA PHE A 99 13.81 10.12 -4.48
C PHE A 99 12.30 9.96 -4.61
N ASN A 100 11.88 8.97 -5.38
CA ASN A 100 10.49 8.56 -5.52
C ASN A 100 10.40 7.05 -5.35
N VAL A 101 9.35 6.59 -4.68
CA VAL A 101 9.11 5.17 -4.44
C VAL A 101 7.62 4.88 -4.42
N ALA A 102 7.23 3.77 -5.04
CA ALA A 102 5.92 3.18 -4.84
C ALA A 102 6.00 2.26 -3.60
N LEU A 103 5.51 2.73 -2.45
CA LEU A 103 5.43 1.92 -1.23
C LEU A 103 4.52 0.72 -1.49
N GLY A 104 4.94 -0.48 -1.07
CA GLY A 104 4.20 -1.72 -1.32
C GLY A 104 4.43 -2.34 -2.71
N ASP A 105 5.49 -1.90 -3.42
CA ASP A 105 5.87 -2.49 -4.69
C ASP A 105 6.56 -3.86 -4.51
N PRO A 106 5.97 -4.96 -5.01
CA PRO A 106 6.57 -6.29 -4.93
C PRO A 106 7.85 -6.42 -5.76
N ALA A 107 8.06 -5.58 -6.77
CA ALA A 107 9.31 -5.56 -7.54
C ALA A 107 10.52 -5.11 -6.67
N LEU A 108 10.23 -4.36 -5.60
CA LEU A 108 11.20 -3.94 -4.57
C LEU A 108 11.20 -4.87 -3.34
N GLY A 109 10.47 -5.99 -3.39
CA GLY A 109 10.33 -6.95 -2.28
C GLY A 109 9.44 -6.47 -1.14
N MET A 110 8.67 -5.40 -1.32
CA MET A 110 7.80 -4.87 -0.26
C MET A 110 6.46 -5.61 -0.19
N PRO A 111 5.91 -5.83 1.02
CA PRO A 111 4.56 -6.36 1.17
C PRO A 111 3.52 -5.33 0.70
N PRO A 112 2.41 -5.77 0.07
CA PRO A 112 1.40 -4.86 -0.46
C PRO A 112 0.74 -4.05 0.64
N ILE A 113 0.36 -2.81 0.33
CA ILE A 113 -0.36 -1.94 1.27
C ILE A 113 -1.86 -2.26 1.20
N ASN A 114 -2.37 -2.92 2.24
CA ASN A 114 -3.81 -3.18 2.41
C ASN A 114 -4.60 -1.93 2.87
N PRO A 115 -5.69 -1.54 2.19
CA PRO A 115 -6.62 -0.48 2.61
C PRO A 115 -7.05 -0.51 4.07
N GLY A 116 -7.28 -1.70 4.61
CA GLY A 116 -7.76 -1.90 5.98
C GLY A 116 -6.84 -1.31 7.03
N MET A 117 -5.56 -1.11 6.73
CA MET A 117 -4.62 -0.49 7.69
C MET A 117 -4.95 0.98 7.98
N PHE A 118 -5.68 1.64 7.08
CA PHE A 118 -6.06 3.05 7.18
C PHE A 118 -7.46 3.28 7.77
N SER A 119 -8.14 2.24 8.28
CA SER A 119 -9.51 2.35 8.82
C SER A 119 -9.62 3.12 10.14
N GLY A 120 -8.54 3.72 10.64
CA GLY A 120 -8.52 4.54 11.86
C GLY A 120 -7.91 5.92 11.62
N ALA A 121 -8.18 6.85 12.53
CA ALA A 121 -7.59 8.18 12.49
C ALA A 121 -6.06 8.12 12.68
N ASP A 122 -5.36 9.03 12.01
CA ASP A 122 -3.92 9.30 12.12
C ASP A 122 -2.99 8.12 11.77
N ARG A 123 -2.40 8.18 10.57
CA ARG A 123 -1.29 7.32 10.14
C ARG A 123 -0.08 8.18 9.79
N PHE A 124 1.08 7.75 10.23
CA PHE A 124 2.35 8.43 9.97
C PHE A 124 3.29 7.48 9.26
N LEU A 125 3.88 7.96 8.18
CA LEU A 125 4.99 7.30 7.52
C LEU A 125 6.30 7.74 8.20
N ARG A 126 7.02 6.77 8.74
CA ARG A 126 8.39 6.92 9.22
C ARG A 126 9.32 6.39 8.14
N VAL A 127 10.36 7.17 7.84
CA VAL A 127 11.34 6.86 6.81
C VAL A 127 12.72 6.91 7.43
N PHE A 128 13.46 5.83 7.30
CA PHE A 128 14.85 5.73 7.71
C PHE A 128 15.72 5.67 6.47
N PHE A 129 16.85 6.36 6.52
CA PHE A 129 17.74 6.53 5.38
C PHE A 129 19.20 6.27 5.78
N GLN A 130 19.89 5.55 4.91
CA GLN A 130 21.34 5.44 4.85
C GLN A 130 21.80 5.64 3.40
N GLY A 131 22.72 6.57 3.17
CA GLY A 131 23.32 6.79 1.85
C GLY A 131 24.46 5.81 1.61
N GLU A 132 24.52 5.27 0.40
CA GLU A 132 25.66 4.51 -0.09
C GLU A 132 26.57 5.41 -0.93
N ILE A 133 27.80 5.61 -0.46
CA ILE A 133 28.81 6.43 -1.13
C ILE A 133 29.87 5.49 -1.71
N ILE A 134 29.99 5.48 -3.03
CA ILE A 134 30.96 4.67 -3.76
C ILE A 134 32.14 5.57 -4.17
N LYS A 135 33.36 5.17 -3.78
CA LYS A 135 34.62 5.81 -4.20
C LYS A 135 35.60 4.75 -4.68
N GLY A 136 35.78 4.65 -6.00
CA GLY A 136 36.53 3.56 -6.61
C GLY A 136 35.91 2.21 -6.24
N ASN A 137 36.73 1.29 -5.73
CA ASN A 137 36.28 -0.04 -5.31
C ASN A 137 35.80 -0.11 -3.84
N LYS A 138 35.60 1.04 -3.18
CA LYS A 138 35.17 1.11 -1.79
C LYS A 138 33.76 1.67 -1.70
N THR A 139 32.92 0.98 -0.92
CA THR A 139 31.58 1.42 -0.54
C THR A 139 31.59 1.83 0.93
N LYS A 140 31.11 3.03 1.23
CA LYS A 140 30.90 3.53 2.59
C LYS A 140 29.41 3.84 2.77
N LEU A 141 28.84 3.37 3.88
CA LEU A 141 27.49 3.77 4.29
C LEU A 141 27.55 4.99 5.21
N THR A 142 26.60 5.89 5.07
CA THR A 142 26.40 7.00 6.02
C THR A 142 25.75 6.50 7.30
N ALA A 143 25.74 7.34 8.34
CA ALA A 143 24.95 7.03 9.53
C ALA A 143 23.47 6.90 9.18
N GLU A 144 22.79 5.95 9.82
CA GLU A 144 21.32 5.85 9.72
C GLU A 144 20.67 7.05 10.37
N ARG A 145 19.67 7.59 9.70
CA ARG A 145 18.85 8.68 10.22
C ARG A 145 17.39 8.47 9.88
N GLU A 146 16.54 8.85 10.81
CA GLU A 146 15.12 8.99 10.55
C GLU A 146 14.86 10.37 9.94
N LEU A 147 14.03 10.43 8.89
CA LEU A 147 13.53 11.68 8.34
C LEU A 147 12.42 12.19 9.25
N LEU A 148 12.79 13.12 10.12
CA LEU A 148 11.87 13.78 11.03
C LEU A 148 11.36 15.10 10.41
N PRO A 149 10.13 15.52 10.74
CA PRO A 149 9.13 14.79 11.49
C PRO A 149 8.46 13.68 10.64
N PRO A 150 7.90 12.62 11.27
CA PRO A 150 7.11 11.60 10.56
C PRO A 150 5.98 12.23 9.75
N GLN A 151 5.78 11.77 8.52
CA GLN A 151 4.82 12.39 7.61
C GLN A 151 3.43 11.84 7.80
N LYS A 152 2.45 12.72 8.07
CA LYS A 152 1.05 12.33 8.23
C LYS A 152 0.43 11.98 6.87
N LEU A 153 -0.13 10.78 6.76
CA LEU A 153 -0.83 10.29 5.57
C LEU A 153 -2.28 10.82 5.62
N LEU A 154 -2.53 11.98 5.00
CA LEU A 154 -3.81 12.70 5.08
C LEU A 154 -4.85 12.26 4.03
N THR A 155 -4.43 11.98 2.79
CA THR A 155 -5.36 11.85 1.65
C THR A 155 -5.49 10.42 1.13
N VAL A 156 -4.50 9.57 1.41
CA VAL A 156 -4.46 8.18 0.95
C VAL A 156 -5.59 7.31 1.54
N PRO A 157 -6.03 7.50 2.79
CA PRO A 157 -7.15 6.72 3.33
C PRO A 157 -8.43 6.83 2.50
N PHE A 158 -8.71 7.96 1.84
CA PHE A 158 -9.99 8.16 1.12
C PHE A 158 -10.09 7.34 -0.17
N ALA A 159 -9.02 7.23 -0.95
CA ALA A 159 -8.99 6.41 -2.18
C ALA A 159 -8.99 4.90 -1.86
N PHE A 160 -8.41 4.51 -0.73
CA PHE A 160 -8.41 3.12 -0.25
C PHE A 160 -9.77 2.74 0.38
N GLN A 161 -10.44 3.67 1.07
CA GLN A 161 -11.76 3.43 1.67
C GLN A 161 -12.90 3.30 0.63
N SER A 162 -12.81 3.96 -0.53
CA SER A 162 -13.81 3.80 -1.59
C SER A 162 -13.84 2.36 -2.14
N ALA A 163 -12.68 1.69 -2.16
CA ALA A 163 -12.62 0.26 -2.50
C ALA A 163 -13.25 -0.64 -1.43
N VAL A 164 -13.08 -0.33 -0.14
CA VAL A 164 -13.76 -1.06 0.95
C VAL A 164 -15.27 -0.85 0.89
N ALA A 165 -15.73 0.36 0.53
CA ALA A 165 -17.15 0.63 0.31
C ALA A 165 -17.74 -0.18 -0.86
N GLN A 166 -16.98 -0.40 -1.94
CA GLN A 166 -17.41 -1.27 -3.04
C GLN A 166 -17.57 -2.74 -2.60
N GLN A 167 -16.67 -3.26 -1.75
CA GLN A 167 -16.82 -4.60 -1.16
C GLN A 167 -18.06 -4.72 -0.24
N ALA A 168 -18.44 -3.63 0.44
CA ALA A 168 -19.65 -3.61 1.27
C ALA A 168 -20.93 -3.66 0.43
N ILE A 169 -20.93 -3.01 -0.75
CA ILE A 169 -22.04 -3.08 -1.70
C ILE A 169 -22.22 -4.53 -2.20
N ASP A 170 -21.15 -5.21 -2.59
CA ASP A 170 -21.23 -6.61 -3.08
C ASP A 170 -21.78 -7.57 -2.01
N LYS A 171 -21.37 -7.42 -0.74
CA LYS A 171 -21.93 -8.20 0.38
C LYS A 171 -23.41 -7.90 0.64
N GLN A 172 -23.82 -6.63 0.55
CA GLN A 172 -25.21 -6.21 0.76
C GLN A 172 -26.12 -6.68 -0.38
N THR A 173 -25.66 -6.65 -1.63
CA THR A 173 -26.42 -7.12 -2.80
C THR A 173 -26.62 -8.64 -2.76
N ILE A 174 -25.62 -9.41 -2.32
CA ILE A 174 -25.76 -10.87 -2.10
C ILE A 174 -26.71 -11.16 -0.93
N GLY A 175 -26.62 -10.42 0.17
CA GLY A 175 -27.52 -10.58 1.32
C GLY A 175 -29.00 -10.26 1.02
N THR A 176 -29.25 -9.26 0.18
CA THR A 176 -30.62 -8.89 -0.25
C THR A 176 -31.17 -9.80 -1.34
N LEU A 177 -30.33 -10.34 -2.25
CA LEU A 177 -30.76 -11.36 -3.21
C LEU A 177 -31.08 -12.70 -2.53
N LEU A 178 -30.33 -13.09 -1.50
CA LEU A 178 -30.63 -14.28 -0.70
C LEU A 178 -31.88 -14.08 0.18
N ALA A 179 -32.05 -12.91 0.79
CA ALA A 179 -33.27 -12.59 1.53
C ALA A 179 -34.51 -12.49 0.62
N GLY A 180 -34.36 -11.99 -0.61
CA GLY A 180 -35.41 -11.97 -1.63
C GLY A 180 -35.73 -13.35 -2.21
N ALA A 181 -34.74 -14.24 -2.35
CA ALA A 181 -34.95 -15.62 -2.81
C ALA A 181 -35.75 -16.46 -1.80
N THR A 182 -35.60 -16.22 -0.50
CA THR A 182 -36.39 -16.90 0.55
C THR A 182 -37.88 -16.54 0.48
N VAL A 183 -38.23 -15.35 -0.03
CA VAL A 183 -39.64 -14.90 -0.13
C VAL A 183 -40.37 -15.49 -1.36
N TYR A 184 -39.66 -15.90 -2.42
CA TYR A 184 -40.27 -16.55 -3.59
C TYR A 184 -40.23 -18.08 -3.57
N GLY A 185 -39.51 -18.70 -2.61
CA GLY A 185 -39.38 -20.16 -2.48
C GLY A 185 -40.40 -20.85 -1.57
N GLN A 186 -41.26 -20.11 -0.85
CA GLN A 186 -42.05 -20.67 0.25
C GLN A 186 -43.48 -21.11 -0.10
N PHE A 187 -43.84 -21.22 -1.38
CA PHE A 187 -45.18 -21.69 -1.80
C PHE A 187 -45.22 -22.99 -2.64
N ALA A 188 -44.17 -23.82 -2.64
CA ALA A 188 -44.25 -25.13 -3.31
C ALA A 188 -43.33 -26.21 -2.71
N ILE A 189 -43.54 -26.57 -1.45
CA ILE A 189 -43.17 -27.91 -0.93
C ILE A 189 -44.27 -28.46 -0.02
N ALA A 190 -45.42 -28.75 -0.63
CA ALA A 190 -46.30 -29.84 -0.20
C ALA A 190 -46.52 -30.66 -1.48
N GLN A 191 -46.11 -31.93 -1.61
CA GLN A 191 -46.17 -33.01 -0.64
C GLN A 191 -44.93 -33.90 -0.80
N ASN A 192 -44.19 -34.10 0.30
CA ASN A 192 -43.19 -35.14 0.36
C ASN A 192 -43.87 -36.51 0.28
N ALA A 193 -43.32 -37.33 -0.63
CA ALA A 193 -43.58 -38.74 -0.74
C ALA A 193 -43.49 -39.43 0.63
N VAL A 194 -44.56 -40.11 1.02
CA VAL A 194 -44.52 -41.14 2.05
C VAL A 194 -44.10 -42.44 1.36
N ILE A 195 -42.85 -42.84 1.57
CA ILE A 195 -42.43 -44.24 1.46
C ILE A 195 -42.48 -44.78 2.89
N LEU A 196 -43.31 -45.80 3.14
CA LEU A 196 -43.10 -46.91 4.08
C LEU A 196 -44.34 -47.84 4.03
N GLY A 197 -44.13 -49.11 3.65
CA GLY A 197 -45.13 -50.18 3.64
C GLY A 197 -45.29 -50.88 2.31
#